data_AF-A0A3A1TY12-F1
#
_entry.id   AF-A0A3A1TY12-F1
#
_cell.length_a   1.000
_cell.length_b   1.000
_cell.length_c   1.000
_cell.angle_alpha   90.00
_cell.angle_beta   90.00
_cell.angle_gamma   90.00
#
_symmetry.space_group_name_H-M   'P 1'
#
loop_
_entity.id
_entity.type
_entity.pdbx_description
1 polymer ?
#
loop_
_entity_poly.entity_id
_entity_poly.type
_entity_poly.pdbx_seq_one_letter_code
_entity_poly.pdbx_strand_id
1 'polypeptide(L)' 'MAAWICPVCEGVNSGGRLCATCGERLPDGFVPRSPTRQAAPPATPTVVRAPRPPRDPSPEEIFGSNPFR' A
#
# COMPACT_ATOMS: atom_id res chain seq x y z
N MET A 1 7.39 -15.80 -20.37
CA MET A 1 6.97 -14.83 -21.39
C MET A 1 7.69 -13.52 -21.11
N ALA A 2 8.29 -12.86 -22.12
CA ALA A 2 9.00 -11.60 -21.93
C ALA A 2 7.98 -10.44 -21.85
N ALA A 3 8.05 -9.64 -20.79
CA ALA A 3 7.26 -8.42 -20.64
C ALA A 3 8.12 -7.20 -20.98
N TRP A 4 7.54 -6.20 -21.63
CA TRP A 4 8.24 -5.01 -22.09
C TRP A 4 7.40 -3.74 -21.99
N ILE A 5 8.07 -2.60 -21.83
CA ILE A 5 7.44 -1.27 -21.81
C ILE A 5 7.52 -0.66 -23.21
N CYS A 6 6.38 -0.19 -23.73
CA CYS A 6 6.33 0.48 -25.03
C CYS A 6 7.08 1.82 -25.00
N PRO A 7 8.02 2.09 -25.93
CA PRO A 7 8.76 3.35 -25.95
C PRO A 7 7.92 4.55 -26.39
N VAL A 8 6.71 4.34 -26.93
CA VAL A 8 5.82 5.40 -27.44
C VAL A 8 4.78 5.81 -26.42
N CYS A 9 4.05 4.86 -25.84
CA CYS A 9 2.96 5.14 -24.91
C CYS A 9 3.21 4.67 -23.47
N GLU A 10 4.39 4.10 -23.19
CA GLU A 10 4.80 3.56 -21.88
C GLU A 10 3.90 2.42 -21.34
N GLY A 11 3.01 1.88 -22.17
CA GLY A 11 2.17 0.73 -21.84
C GLY A 11 2.98 -0.55 -21.62
N VAL A 12 2.58 -1.35 -20.64
CA VAL A 12 3.18 -2.67 -20.34
C VAL A 12 2.58 -3.72 -21.27
N ASN A 13 3.44 -4.42 -22.02
CA ASN A 13 3.06 -5.44 -22.97
C ASN A 13 3.65 -6.80 -22.57
N SER A 14 2.97 -7.87 -22.97
CA SER A 14 3.33 -9.25 -22.61
C SER A 14 3.44 -10.09 -23.88
N GLY A 15 4.66 -10.52 -24.23
CA GLY A 15 4.91 -11.26 -25.46
C GLY A 15 4.74 -10.42 -26.73
N GLY A 16 5.05 -11.03 -27.88
CA GLY A 16 5.01 -10.39 -29.19
C GLY A 16 5.91 -9.15 -29.32
N ARG A 17 5.80 -8.47 -30.47
CA ARG A 17 6.45 -7.18 -30.73
C ARG A 17 5.46 -6.05 -31.00
N LEU A 18 4.15 -6.32 -31.05
CA LEU A 18 3.14 -5.30 -31.30
C LEU A 18 2.58 -4.80 -29.97
N CYS A 19 2.51 -3.48 -29.78
CA CYS A 19 1.89 -2.90 -28.61
C CYS A 19 0.36 -3.05 -28.71
N ALA A 20 -0.26 -3.69 -27.72
CA ALA A 20 -1.71 -3.84 -27.68
C ALA A 20 -2.45 -2.52 -27.38
N THR A 21 -1.74 -1.51 -26.85
CA THR A 21 -2.33 -0.22 -26.45
C THR A 21 -2.32 0.80 -27.58
N CYS A 22 -1.18 1.02 -28.24
CA CYS A 22 -1.05 2.04 -29.30
C CYS A 22 -0.86 1.46 -30.70
N GLY A 23 -0.67 0.14 -30.85
CA GLY A 23 -0.43 -0.51 -32.13
C GLY A 23 1.02 -0.46 -32.63
N GLU A 24 1.91 0.26 -31.94
CA GLU A 24 3.30 0.42 -32.35
C GLU A 24 4.07 -0.91 -32.34
N ARG A 25 4.98 -1.11 -33.31
CA ARG A 25 5.83 -2.31 -33.38
C ARG A 25 7.19 -2.04 -32.75
N LEU A 26 7.63 -2.93 -31.87
CA LEU A 26 8.94 -2.89 -31.26
C LEU A 26 10.02 -3.17 -32.32
N PRO A 27 11.02 -2.29 -32.49
CA PRO A 27 12.07 -2.47 -33.48
C PRO A 27 12.85 -3.77 -33.28
N ASP A 28 13.34 -4.34 -34.37
CA ASP A 28 14.22 -5.51 -34.34
C ASP A 28 15.58 -5.12 -33.72
N GLY A 29 16.11 -5.96 -32.82
CA GLY A 29 17.32 -5.66 -32.05
C GLY A 29 17.14 -4.70 -30.87
N PHE A 30 15.95 -4.14 -30.66
CA PHE A 30 15.66 -3.34 -29.46
C PHE A 30 15.60 -4.24 -28.23
N VAL A 31 16.30 -3.85 -27.16
CA VAL A 31 16.24 -4.49 -25.84
C VAL A 31 15.23 -3.69 -25.00
N PRO A 32 13.97 -4.11 -24.94
CA PRO A 32 12.98 -3.34 -24.20
C PRO A 32 13.28 -3.34 -22.70
N ARG A 33 12.95 -2.23 -22.04
CA ARG A 33 12.93 -2.17 -20.59
C ARG A 33 11.93 -3.19 -20.07
N SER A 34 12.41 -4.13 -19.27
CA SER A 34 11.55 -5.06 -18.56
C SER A 34 10.82 -4.27 -17.45
N PRO A 35 9.51 -4.46 -17.26
CA PRO A 35 8.83 -3.95 -16.08
C PRO A 35 9.46 -4.68 -14.89
N THR A 36 10.38 -4.01 -14.21
CA THR A 36 10.97 -4.56 -13.00
C THR A 36 9.84 -4.68 -12.00
N ARG A 37 9.68 -5.86 -11.40
CA ARG A 37 8.79 -6.02 -10.25
C ARG A 37 9.37 -5.10 -9.17
N GLN A 38 8.87 -3.88 -9.08
CA GLN A 38 9.26 -2.98 -8.00
C GLN A 38 8.99 -3.75 -6.72
N ALA A 39 10.05 -4.04 -5.97
CA ALA A 39 9.91 -4.61 -4.65
C ALA A 39 8.97 -3.66 -3.91
N ALA A 40 7.84 -4.18 -3.44
CA ALA A 40 6.91 -3.39 -2.67
C ALA A 40 7.70 -2.73 -1.53
N PRO A 41 7.49 -1.44 -1.24
CA PRO A 41 8.14 -0.82 -0.09
C PRO A 41 7.84 -1.68 1.15
N PRO A 42 8.82 -1.86 2.06
CA PRO A 42 8.62 -2.65 3.25
C PRO A 42 7.40 -2.09 4.00
N ALA A 43 6.45 -2.96 4.33
CA ALA A 43 5.28 -2.57 5.10
C ALA A 43 5.76 -2.00 6.44
N THR A 44 5.56 -0.70 6.66
CA THR A 44 5.76 -0.09 7.96
C THR A 44 4.73 -0.70 8.93
N PRO A 45 5.15 -1.30 10.06
CA PRO A 45 4.19 -1.80 11.03
C PRO A 45 3.39 -0.62 11.61
N THR A 46 2.08 -0.61 11.39
CA THR A 46 1.18 0.35 12.03
C THR A 46 1.19 0.09 13.53
N VAL A 47 1.81 0.99 14.29
CA VAL A 47 1.72 0.97 15.75
C VAL A 47 0.31 1.38 16.15
N VAL A 48 -0.53 0.40 16.50
CA VAL A 48 -1.85 0.67 17.08
C VAL A 48 -1.64 1.06 18.55
N ARG A 49 -2.08 2.25 18.94
CA ARG A 49 -2.04 2.68 20.35
C ARG A 49 -3.07 1.88 21.15
N ALA A 50 -2.64 1.35 22.30
CA ALA A 50 -3.52 0.66 23.22
C ALA A 50 -4.63 1.60 23.77
N PRO A 51 -5.82 1.06 24.10
CA PRO A 51 -6.85 1.79 24.81
C PRO A 51 -6.33 2.34 26.14
N ARG A 52 -6.83 3.51 26.56
CA ARG A 52 -6.51 4.05 27.89
C ARG A 52 -7.12 3.17 28.99
N PRO A 53 -6.44 2.99 30.13
CA PRO A 53 -7.03 2.28 31.25
C PRO A 53 -8.28 3.01 31.77
N PRO A 54 -9.26 2.28 32.34
CA PRO A 54 -10.39 2.90 33.03
C PRO A 54 -9.91 3.81 34.15
N ARG A 55 -10.63 4.90 34.38
CA ARG A 55 -10.32 5.80 35.51
C ARG A 55 -10.73 5.11 36.81
N ASP A 56 -9.84 5.17 37.79
CA ASP A 56 -10.19 4.83 39.17
C ASP A 56 -11.17 5.89 39.71
N PRO A 57 -12.28 5.50 40.36
CA PRO A 57 -13.22 6.46 40.93
C PRO A 57 -12.57 7.23 42.09
N SER A 58 -12.87 8.53 42.19
CA SER A 58 -12.29 9.39 43.22
C SER A 58 -12.91 9.07 44.60
N PRO A 59 -12.16 9.20 45.72
CA PRO A 59 -12.69 8.98 47.06
C PRO A 59 -13.98 9.77 47.38
N GLU A 60 -14.15 10.96 46.81
CA GLU A 60 -15.36 11.77 47.04
C GLU A 60 -16.65 11.12 46.51
N GLU A 61 -16.56 10.36 45.41
CA GLU A 61 -17.70 9.59 44.89
C GLU A 61 -18.07 8.43 45.82
N ILE A 62 -17.10 7.92 46.58
CA ILE A 62 -17.30 6.82 47.52
C ILE A 62 -17.93 7.34 48.83
N PHE A 63 -17.56 8.54 49.29
CA PHE A 63 -18.04 9.10 50.56
C PHE A 63 -19.34 9.92 50.47
N GLY A 64 -19.80 10.29 49.27
CA GLY A 64 -21.00 11.11 49.05
C GLY A 64 -22.36 10.43 49.27
N SER A 65 -22.41 9.14 49.61
CA SER A 65 -23.66 8.36 49.69
C SER A 65 -24.13 8.01 51.11
N ASN A 66 -23.81 8.81 52.14
CA ASN A 66 -24.33 8.57 53.50
C ASN A 66 -25.51 9.52 53.83
N PRO A 67 -26.78 9.09 53.70
CA PRO A 67 -27.95 9.92 54.00
C PRO A 67 -28.28 10.06 55.50
N PHE A 68 -27.35 9.72 56.41
CA PHE A 68 -27.59 9.69 57.87
C PHE A 68 -26.66 10.60 58.68
N ARG A 69 -26.46 11.86 58.26
CA ARG A 69 -25.95 12.90 59.17
C ARG A 69 -26.72 14.20 59.05
#